data_AF-V6KWY0-F1
#
_entry.id   AF-V6KWY0-F1
#
_cell.length_a   1.000
_cell.length_b   1.000
_cell.length_c   1.000
_cell.angle_alpha   90.00
_cell.angle_beta   90.00
_cell.angle_gamma   90.00
#
_symmetry.space_group_name_H-M   'P 1'
#
loop_
_entity.id
_entity.type
_entity.pdbx_description
1 polymer ?
#
loop_
_entity_poly.entity_id
_entity_poly.type
_entity_poly.pdbx_seq_one_letter_code
_entity_poly.pdbx_strand_id
1 'polypeptide(L)'
;MRGESAAQRLLEELATGCASPDPDDLIQHAYRPVAVSDHAGWPWPGTITAWWTGPCGTALCRLRLSGVPTPRWVVYDPDRIALLVQEGI
;
A
#
# COMPACT_ATOMS: atom_id res chain seq x y z
N MET A 1 24.05 -8.47 -9.95
CA MET A 1 22.74 -8.87 -9.38
C MET A 1 22.18 -7.66 -8.67
N ARG A 2 21.19 -6.97 -9.26
CA ARG A 2 20.60 -5.77 -8.67
C ARG A 2 19.66 -6.27 -7.56
N GLY A 3 20.16 -6.29 -6.32
CA GLY A 3 19.40 -6.78 -5.18
C GLY A 3 18.09 -5.99 -5.06
N GLU A 4 16.98 -6.70 -4.95
CA GLU A 4 15.68 -6.08 -4.66
C GLU A 4 15.81 -5.28 -3.37
N SER A 5 15.38 -4.03 -3.40
CA SER A 5 15.44 -3.16 -2.22
C SER A 5 14.52 -3.74 -1.14
N ALA A 6 14.87 -3.53 0.14
CA ALA A 6 14.03 -4.00 1.25
C ALA A 6 12.58 -3.47 1.15
N ALA A 7 12.41 -2.24 0.67
CA ALA A 7 11.10 -1.67 0.34
C ALA A 7 10.34 -2.47 -0.73
N GLN A 8 11.03 -2.93 -1.79
CA GLN A 8 10.39 -3.75 -2.82
C GLN A 8 9.92 -5.08 -2.24
N ARG A 9 10.76 -5.76 -1.45
CA ARG A 9 10.39 -7.03 -0.80
C ARG A 9 9.21 -6.88 0.16
N LEU A 10 9.17 -5.79 0.92
CA LEU A 10 8.05 -5.45 1.78
C LEU A 10 6.75 -5.26 0.97
N LEU A 11 6.81 -4.50 -0.13
CA LEU A 11 5.63 -4.29 -0.97
C LEU A 11 5.13 -5.59 -1.60
N GLU A 12 6.03 -6.47 -2.02
CA GLU A 12 5.67 -7.78 -2.59
C GLU A 12 5.08 -8.72 -1.53
N GLU A 13 5.59 -8.69 -0.32
CA GLU A 13 5.03 -9.43 0.82
C GLU A 13 3.60 -8.94 1.13
N LEU A 14 3.39 -7.63 1.25
CA LEU A 14 2.05 -7.05 1.48
C LEU A 14 1.06 -7.31 0.32
N ALA A 15 1.56 -7.42 -0.91
CA ALA A 15 0.75 -7.72 -2.09
C ALA A 15 0.48 -9.23 -2.26
N THR A 16 1.16 -10.09 -1.50
CA THR A 16 1.03 -11.54 -1.65
C THR A 16 -0.39 -11.99 -1.29
N GLY A 17 -1.01 -12.75 -2.20
CA GLY A 17 -2.39 -13.23 -2.02
C GLY A 17 -3.46 -12.16 -2.22
N CYS A 18 -3.08 -10.93 -2.58
CA CYS A 18 -4.01 -9.87 -2.90
C CYS A 18 -4.49 -10.01 -4.36
N ALA A 19 -5.80 -10.17 -4.55
CA ALA A 19 -6.38 -10.05 -5.89
C ALA A 19 -6.34 -8.57 -6.33
N SER A 20 -5.92 -8.29 -7.55
CA SER A 20 -6.10 -6.97 -8.14
C SER A 20 -7.58 -6.77 -8.52
N PRO A 21 -8.16 -5.58 -8.31
CA PRO A 21 -9.50 -5.27 -8.81
C PRO A 21 -9.57 -5.41 -10.33
N ASP A 22 -10.75 -5.77 -10.83
CA ASP A 22 -11.05 -5.82 -12.26
C ASP A 22 -11.06 -4.39 -12.86
N PRO A 23 -10.85 -4.23 -14.17
CA PRO A 23 -10.83 -2.91 -14.80
C PRO A 23 -12.16 -2.14 -14.70
N ASP A 24 -13.28 -2.84 -14.55
CA ASP A 24 -14.62 -2.26 -14.37
C ASP A 24 -14.97 -1.96 -12.90
N ASP A 25 -14.11 -2.34 -11.95
CA ASP A 25 -14.33 -2.04 -10.54
C ASP A 25 -14.29 -0.54 -10.25
N LEU A 26 -15.14 -0.09 -9.31
CA LEU A 26 -15.13 1.29 -8.86
C LEU A 26 -13.90 1.56 -7.98
N ILE A 27 -12.87 2.15 -8.59
CA ILE A 27 -11.65 2.57 -7.92
C ILE A 27 -11.82 4.00 -7.37
N GLN A 28 -11.63 4.16 -6.07
CA GLN A 28 -11.62 5.46 -5.41
C GLN A 28 -10.20 6.01 -5.37
N HIS A 29 -9.88 6.96 -6.25
CA HIS A 29 -8.56 7.59 -6.27
C HIS A 29 -8.29 8.39 -5.01
N ALA A 30 -7.07 8.31 -4.48
CA ALA A 30 -6.64 9.02 -3.30
C ALA A 30 -5.18 9.47 -3.42
N TYR A 31 -4.72 10.32 -2.52
CA TYR A 31 -3.30 10.61 -2.39
C TYR A 31 -2.99 10.88 -0.91
N ARG A 32 -2.81 9.80 -0.15
CA ARG A 32 -2.63 9.86 1.30
C ARG A 32 -1.22 9.39 1.67
N PRO A 33 -0.40 10.22 2.33
CA PRO A 33 0.89 9.78 2.82
C PRO A 33 0.70 8.74 3.94
N VAL A 34 1.54 7.71 3.95
CA VAL A 34 1.49 6.62 4.93
C VAL A 34 2.88 6.24 5.42
N ALA A 35 2.95 5.70 6.62
CA ALA A 35 4.08 4.92 7.09
C ALA A 35 3.71 3.43 7.09
N VAL A 36 4.59 2.59 6.56
CA VAL A 36 4.36 1.15 6.41
C VAL A 36 5.38 0.37 7.20
N SER A 37 4.94 -0.39 8.19
CA SER A 37 5.80 -1.17 9.07
C SER A 37 6.17 -2.52 8.44
N ASP A 38 7.47 -2.82 8.39
CA ASP A 38 7.93 -4.19 8.15
C ASP A 38 7.80 -5.07 9.41
N HIS A 39 8.14 -6.35 9.30
CA HIS A 39 8.09 -7.29 10.43
C HIS A 39 9.03 -6.94 11.58
N ALA A 40 10.07 -6.12 11.35
CA ALA A 40 10.94 -5.62 12.39
C ALA A 40 10.40 -4.34 13.04
N GLY A 41 9.24 -3.83 12.57
CA GLY A 41 8.62 -2.61 13.06
C GLY A 41 9.24 -1.33 12.49
N TRP A 42 10.10 -1.43 11.46
CA TRP A 42 10.68 -0.24 10.84
C TRP A 42 9.66 0.43 9.91
N PRO A 43 9.40 1.74 10.07
CA PRO A 43 8.48 2.47 9.20
C PRO A 43 9.14 2.83 7.86
N TRP A 44 8.49 2.43 6.77
CA TRP A 44 8.82 2.78 5.40
C TRP A 44 7.85 3.84 4.88
N PRO A 45 8.33 4.99 4.39
CA PRO A 45 7.44 6.02 3.85
C PRO A 45 6.80 5.55 2.54
N GLY A 46 5.50 5.81 2.40
CA GLY A 46 4.75 5.49 1.20
C GLY A 46 3.57 6.41 0.95
N THR A 47 2.80 6.10 -0.08
CA THR A 47 1.58 6.83 -0.44
C THR A 47 0.53 5.85 -0.91
N ILE A 48 -0.68 5.96 -0.35
CA ILE A 48 -1.86 5.33 -0.91
C ILE A 48 -2.40 6.22 -2.03
N THR A 49 -2.48 5.64 -3.23
CA THR A 49 -2.88 6.32 -4.47
C THR A 49 -4.31 6.01 -4.91
N ALA A 50 -4.90 4.95 -4.36
CA ALA A 50 -6.27 4.57 -4.62
C ALA A 50 -6.76 3.58 -3.56
N TRP A 51 -8.07 3.43 -3.48
CA TRP A 51 -8.78 2.47 -2.68
C TRP A 51 -9.72 1.68 -3.55
N TRP A 52 -9.91 0.42 -3.19
CA TRP A 52 -10.96 -0.43 -3.73
C TRP A 52 -11.56 -1.22 -2.58
N THR A 53 -12.86 -1.48 -2.64
CA THR A 53 -13.55 -2.30 -1.66
C THR A 53 -14.22 -3.44 -2.40
N GLY A 54 -13.75 -4.66 -2.13
CA GLY A 54 -14.30 -5.85 -2.75
C GLY A 54 -15.70 -6.18 -2.23
N PRO A 55 -16.42 -7.10 -2.91
CA PRO A 55 -17.78 -7.49 -2.55
C PRO A 55 -17.90 -8.11 -1.15
N CYS A 56 -16.81 -8.67 -0.61
CA CYS A 56 -16.75 -9.22 0.74
C CYS A 56 -16.46 -8.17 1.83
N GLY A 57 -16.39 -6.88 1.47
CA GLY A 57 -16.05 -5.79 2.39
C GLY A 57 -14.53 -5.62 2.63
N THR A 58 -13.69 -6.43 1.98
CA THR A 58 -12.23 -6.28 2.07
C THR A 58 -11.79 -4.99 1.41
N ALA A 59 -11.16 -4.10 2.18
CA ALA A 59 -10.56 -2.88 1.66
C ALA A 59 -9.15 -3.17 1.15
N LEU A 60 -8.92 -2.91 -0.13
CA LEU A 60 -7.58 -2.86 -0.71
C LEU A 60 -7.17 -1.41 -0.92
N CYS A 61 -5.87 -1.16 -0.76
CA CYS A 61 -5.28 0.13 -1.10
C CYS A 61 -4.17 -0.07 -2.12
N ARG A 62 -4.05 0.89 -3.04
CA ARG A 62 -2.98 0.93 -4.03
C ARG A 62 -1.80 1.67 -3.42
N LEU A 63 -0.84 0.91 -2.90
CA LEU A 63 0.31 1.39 -2.17
C LEU A 63 1.51 1.61 -3.08
N ARG A 64 2.17 2.76 -2.92
CA ARG A 64 3.47 3.07 -3.50
C ARG A 64 4.47 3.33 -2.38
N LEU A 65 5.48 2.48 -2.23
CA LEU A 65 6.58 2.75 -1.30
C LEU A 65 7.66 3.63 -1.94
N SER A 66 8.28 4.48 -1.13
CA SER A 66 9.43 5.28 -1.56
C SER A 66 10.58 4.38 -2.02
N GLY A 67 11.17 4.70 -3.17
CA GLY A 67 12.22 3.87 -3.78
C GLY A 67 11.71 2.66 -4.55
N VAL A 68 10.40 2.42 -4.60
CA VAL A 68 9.78 1.38 -5.43
C VAL A 68 9.02 2.05 -6.60
N PRO A 69 9.36 1.75 -7.86
CA PRO A 69 8.79 2.46 -9.00
C PRO A 69 7.31 2.08 -9.26
N THR A 70 6.93 0.84 -8.95
CA THR A 70 5.62 0.30 -9.33
C THR A 70 4.72 0.16 -8.11
N PRO A 71 3.56 0.84 -8.06
CA PRO A 71 2.58 0.66 -7.00
C PRO A 71 1.88 -0.71 -7.11
N ARG A 72 1.46 -1.28 -5.99
CA ARG A 72 0.74 -2.55 -5.92
C ARG A 72 -0.53 -2.41 -5.10
N TRP A 73 -1.54 -3.22 -5.42
CA TRP A 73 -2.69 -3.40 -4.54
C TRP A 73 -2.29 -4.30 -3.38
N VAL A 74 -2.62 -3.87 -2.18
CA VAL A 74 -2.37 -4.60 -0.93
C VAL A 74 -3.64 -4.54 -0.08
N VAL A 75 -3.84 -5.51 0.80
CA VAL A 75 -4.90 -5.44 1.82
C VAL A 75 -4.56 -4.29 2.76
N TYR A 76 -5.54 -3.42 3.00
CA TYR A 76 -5.33 -2.37 3.98
C TYR A 76 -5.38 -2.95 5.38
N ASP A 77 -4.23 -2.94 6.04
CA ASP A 77 -4.09 -3.30 7.44
C ASP A 77 -3.63 -2.07 8.23
N PRO A 78 -4.45 -1.52 9.14
CA PRO A 78 -4.12 -0.28 9.86
C PRO A 78 -3.00 -0.44 10.90
N ASP A 79 -2.69 -1.68 11.31
CA ASP A 79 -1.56 -1.97 12.21
C ASP A 79 -0.22 -1.81 11.47
N ARG A 80 -0.18 -2.23 10.20
CA ARG A 80 1.00 -2.08 9.35
C ARG A 80 1.02 -0.83 8.49
N ILE A 81 -0.12 -0.24 8.14
CA ILE A 81 -0.23 0.90 7.24
C ILE A 81 -0.89 2.07 7.98
N ALA A 82 -0.06 2.91 8.59
CA ALA A 82 -0.52 4.09 9.32
C ALA A 82 -0.72 5.26 8.36
N LEU A 83 -1.95 5.79 8.29
CA LEU A 83 -2.23 7.05 7.62
C LEU A 83 -1.52 8.20 8.35
N LEU A 84 -0.64 8.91 7.65
CA LEU A 84 -0.04 10.11 8.20
C LEU A 84 -1.04 11.25 8.07
N VAL A 85 -1.41 11.85 9.20
CA VAL A 85 -2.19 13.09 9.19
C VAL A 85 -1.31 14.13 8.51
N GLN A 86 -1.82 14.72 7.42
CA GLN A 86 -1.27 16.00 6.97
C GLN A 86 -1.71 17.01 8.01
N GLU A 87 -0.85 17.28 9.01
CA GLU A 87 -1.10 18.41 9.90
C GLU A 87 -1.23 19.65 9.02
N GLY A 88 -2.44 20.19 8.97
CA GLY A 88 -2.71 21.45 8.32
C GLY A 88 -2.01 22.53 9.11
N ILE A 89 -1.11 23.25 8.45
CA ILE A 89 -0.55 24.52 8.94
C ILE A 89 -1.69 25.54 9.00
#